data_AF-A0A7K3D7Z0-F1
#
_entry.id   AF-A0A7K3D7Z0-F1
#
_cell.length_a   1.000
_cell.length_b   1.000
_cell.length_c   1.000
_cell.angle_alpha   90.00
_cell.angle_beta   90.00
_cell.angle_gamma   90.00
#
_symmetry.space_group_name_H-M   'P 1'
#
loop_
_entity.id
_entity.type
_entity.pdbx_description
1 polymer ?
#
loop_
_entity_poly.entity_id
_entity_poly.type
_entity_poly.pdbx_seq_one_letter_code
_entity_poly.pdbx_strand_id
1 'polypeptide(L)'
;VTTASVVPSLLTMLDPGSVPGVGTWVLGAELTTAALASRWTTQARVWNTYGPTEATVMATAGPVDENIRSQDRPPAIGRPLDNVRTYVLDGFLHPVPVGATGE
;
A
#
# COMPACT_ATOMS: atom_id res chain seq x y z
N VAL A 1 8.28 19.44 -3.25
CA VAL A 1 7.40 18.47 -2.55
C VAL A 1 8.25 17.28 -2.17
N THR A 2 8.32 16.91 -0.89
CA THR A 2 9.17 15.80 -0.40
C THR A 2 8.39 14.50 -0.14
N THR A 3 7.07 14.61 -0.01
CA THR A 3 6.14 13.48 0.18
C THR A 3 4.88 13.74 -0.62
N ALA A 4 4.38 12.72 -1.31
CA ALA A 4 3.15 12.81 -2.09
C ALA A 4 2.27 11.57 -1.86
N SER A 5 0.96 11.81 -1.74
CA SER A 5 -0.06 10.77 -1.66
C SER A 5 -0.83 10.73 -2.97
N VAL A 6 -0.81 9.60 -3.66
CA VAL A 6 -1.37 9.45 -5.00
C VAL A 6 -1.93 8.04 -5.20
N VAL A 7 -2.76 7.87 -6.23
CA VAL A 7 -3.16 6.54 -6.68
C VAL A 7 -2.05 5.88 -7.51
N PRO A 8 -1.86 4.54 -7.42
CA PRO A 8 -0.91 3.78 -8.24
C PRO A 8 -0.97 4.09 -9.74
N SER A 9 -2.16 4.26 -10.32
CA SER A 9 -2.32 4.57 -11.74
C SER A 9 -1.58 5.83 -12.19
N LEU A 10 -1.47 6.87 -11.36
CA LEU A 10 -0.69 8.07 -11.69
C LEU A 10 0.81 7.75 -11.86
N LEU A 11 1.36 6.90 -10.99
CA LEU A 11 2.76 6.52 -11.04
C LEU A 11 3.09 5.62 -12.25
N THR A 12 2.09 5.01 -12.89
CA THR A 12 2.32 4.30 -14.16
C THR A 12 2.68 5.25 -15.30
N MET A 13 2.21 6.50 -15.23
CA MET A 13 2.40 7.54 -16.24
C MET A 13 3.69 8.35 -16.05
N LEU A 14 4.37 8.17 -14.91
CA LEU A 14 5.59 8.91 -14.56
C LEU A 14 6.82 8.02 -14.65
N ASP A 15 7.95 8.66 -14.95
CA ASP A 15 9.28 8.09 -14.79
C ASP A 15 9.84 8.54 -13.42
N PRO A 16 10.29 7.64 -12.53
CA PRO A 16 10.96 8.01 -11.29
C PRO A 16 12.03 9.11 -11.45
N GLY A 17 12.82 9.05 -12.53
CA GLY A 17 13.88 10.03 -12.79
C GLY A 17 13.39 11.47 -13.04
N SER A 18 12.11 11.65 -13.37
CA SER A 18 11.49 12.95 -13.63
C SER A 18 11.01 13.70 -12.38
N VAL A 19 10.96 13.03 -11.23
CA VAL A 19 10.43 13.58 -9.96
C VAL A 19 11.40 13.36 -8.78
N PRO A 20 12.69 13.71 -8.90
CA PRO A 20 13.72 13.37 -7.91
C PRO A 20 13.52 14.04 -6.54
N GLY A 21 12.64 15.05 -6.44
CA GLY A 21 12.36 15.74 -5.19
C GLY A 21 11.45 14.98 -4.22
N VAL A 22 10.70 13.96 -4.69
CA VAL A 22 9.75 13.21 -3.87
C VAL A 22 10.44 11.98 -3.27
N GLY A 23 10.87 12.09 -2.01
CA GLY A 23 11.54 10.99 -1.30
C GLY A 23 10.59 9.99 -0.64
N THR A 24 9.27 10.24 -0.65
CA THR A 24 8.28 9.33 -0.07
C THR A 24 6.96 9.36 -0.82
N TRP A 25 6.53 8.19 -1.27
CA TRP A 25 5.25 7.96 -1.93
C TRP A 25 4.32 7.21 -0.99
N VAL A 26 3.10 7.74 -0.83
CA VAL A 26 2.01 7.07 -0.12
C VAL A 26 0.98 6.66 -1.16
N LEU A 27 0.85 5.35 -1.38
CA LEU A 27 -0.03 4.76 -2.38
C LEU A 27 -1.22 4.10 -1.70
N GLY A 28 -2.40 4.25 -2.29
CA GLY A 28 -3.64 3.63 -1.79
C GLY A 28 -4.76 3.73 -2.82
N ALA A 29 -5.97 3.36 -2.40
CA ALA A 29 -7.21 3.32 -3.19
C ALA A 29 -7.25 2.35 -4.39
N GLU A 30 -6.10 1.91 -4.92
CA GLU A 30 -5.99 0.90 -5.97
C GLU A 30 -4.94 -0.15 -5.62
N LEU A 31 -4.90 -1.24 -6.39
CA LEU A 31 -3.86 -2.26 -6.25
C LEU A 31 -2.49 -1.69 -6.65
N THR A 32 -1.57 -1.59 -5.69
CA THR A 32 -0.15 -1.41 -5.98
C THR A 32 0.44 -2.76 -6.41
N THR A 33 0.79 -2.92 -7.68
CA THR A 33 1.45 -4.15 -8.15
C THR A 33 2.93 -4.18 -7.75
N ALA A 34 3.52 -5.36 -7.62
CA ALA A 34 4.95 -5.51 -7.35
C ALA A 34 5.82 -4.88 -8.46
N ALA A 35 5.42 -5.05 -9.73
CA ALA A 35 6.07 -4.45 -10.89
C ALA A 35 6.06 -2.91 -10.88
N LEU A 36 4.96 -2.29 -10.44
CA LEU A 36 4.95 -0.84 -10.26
C LEU A 36 5.85 -0.46 -9.08
N ALA A 37 5.66 -1.09 -7.92
CA ALA A 37 6.43 -0.76 -6.72
C ALA A 37 7.95 -0.87 -6.93
N SER A 38 8.43 -1.92 -7.59
CA SER A 38 9.85 -2.15 -7.85
C SER A 38 10.50 -1.05 -8.69
N ARG A 39 9.73 -0.29 -9.48
CA ARG A 39 10.24 0.87 -10.23
C ARG A 39 10.55 2.04 -9.31
N TRP A 40 9.78 2.20 -8.24
CA TRP A 40 9.80 3.39 -7.38
C TRP A 40 10.62 3.20 -6.10
N THR A 41 10.67 1.98 -5.55
CA THR A 41 11.40 1.69 -4.30
C THR A 41 12.91 1.90 -4.41
N THR A 42 13.46 1.89 -5.63
CA THR A 42 14.90 2.16 -5.88
C THR A 42 15.31 3.62 -5.67
N GLN A 43 14.36 4.56 -5.71
CA GLN A 43 14.63 6.01 -5.65
C GLN A 43 13.92 6.71 -4.49
N ALA A 44 12.89 6.09 -3.92
CA ALA A 44 12.09 6.68 -2.86
C ALA A 44 11.50 5.61 -1.93
N ARG A 45 11.15 6.02 -0.71
CA ARG A 45 10.37 5.16 0.19
C ARG A 45 8.94 5.07 -0.34
N VAL A 46 8.40 3.85 -0.40
CA VAL A 46 7.02 3.62 -0.83
C VAL A 46 6.24 3.02 0.33
N TRP A 47 5.08 3.60 0.61
CA TRP A 47 4.11 3.08 1.56
C TRP A 47 2.87 2.65 0.80
N ASN A 48 2.40 1.44 1.07
CA ASN A 48 1.12 0.97 0.59
C ASN A 48 0.09 1.08 1.71
N THR A 49 -1.09 1.58 1.38
CA THR A 49 -2.10 1.98 2.35
C THR A 49 -3.48 1.56 1.89
N TYR A 50 -4.36 1.34 2.86
CA TYR A 50 -5.76 1.03 2.58
C TYR A 50 -6.65 1.64 3.64
N GLY A 51 -7.76 2.23 3.20
CA GLY A 51 -8.84 2.69 4.05
C GLY A 51 -10.04 3.11 3.19
N PRO A 52 -11.27 2.69 3.54
CA PRO A 52 -12.47 3.24 2.94
C PRO A 52 -12.74 4.66 3.49
N THR A 53 -13.61 5.41 2.82
CA THR A 53 -14.03 6.76 3.26
C THR A 53 -14.64 6.72 4.65
N GLU A 54 -15.43 5.69 4.94
CA GLU A 54 -16.14 5.43 6.20
C GLU A 54 -15.18 5.25 7.39
N ALA A 55 -13.93 4.85 7.13
CA ALA A 55 -12.88 4.69 8.14
C ALA A 55 -11.90 5.88 8.17
N THR A 56 -12.29 7.03 7.61
CA THR A 56 -11.47 8.27 7.60
C THR A 56 -10.15 8.12 6.84
N VAL A 57 -10.25 7.92 5.52
CA VAL A 57 -9.14 7.96 4.55
C VAL A 57 -8.20 6.75 4.61
N MET A 58 -7.58 6.45 5.74
CA MET A 58 -6.58 5.38 5.87
C MET A 58 -6.78 4.60 7.17
N ALA A 59 -6.99 3.29 7.06
CA ALA A 59 -7.14 2.39 8.19
C ALA A 59 -5.86 1.58 8.45
N THR A 60 -5.12 1.26 7.38
CA THR A 60 -3.88 0.48 7.42
C THR A 60 -2.79 1.11 6.57
N ALA A 61 -1.53 0.91 6.98
CA ALA A 61 -0.36 1.24 6.18
C ALA A 61 0.79 0.28 6.44
N GLY A 62 1.62 0.09 5.43
CA GLY A 62 2.85 -0.68 5.53
C GLY A 62 3.91 -0.18 4.56
N PRO A 63 5.20 -0.22 4.95
CA PRO A 63 6.29 0.04 4.02
C PRO A 63 6.32 -1.07 2.96
N VAL A 64 6.57 -0.70 1.72
CA VAL A 64 6.91 -1.65 0.67
C VAL A 64 8.38 -2.01 0.81
N ASP A 65 8.69 -3.31 0.69
CA ASP A 65 10.08 -3.79 0.71
C ASP A 65 10.90 -3.11 -0.39
N GLU A 66 12.05 -2.54 -0.03
CA GLU A 66 12.96 -1.89 -0.97
C GLU A 66 13.53 -2.87 -2.00
N ASN A 67 13.55 -4.16 -1.67
CA ASN A 67 14.04 -5.26 -2.51
C ASN A 67 12.94 -5.97 -3.29
N ILE A 68 11.70 -5.45 -3.29
CA ILE A 68 10.58 -6.02 -4.05
C ILE A 68 10.94 -6.12 -5.54
N ARG A 69 10.66 -7.28 -6.12
CA ARG A 69 10.90 -7.58 -7.53
C ARG A 69 9.59 -7.59 -8.29
N SER A 70 9.66 -7.36 -9.60
CA SER A 70 8.47 -7.21 -10.43
C SER A 70 7.57 -8.45 -10.47
N GLN A 71 8.14 -9.64 -10.24
CA GLN A 71 7.44 -10.93 -10.20
C GLN A 71 6.88 -11.31 -8.82
N ASP A 72 7.12 -10.50 -7.79
CA ASP A 72 6.64 -10.80 -6.44
C ASP A 72 5.13 -10.59 -6.31
N ARG A 73 4.56 -11.00 -5.18
CA ARG A 73 3.17 -10.66 -4.84
C ARG A 73 3.03 -9.15 -4.60
N PRO A 74 1.84 -8.57 -4.85
CA PRO A 74 1.56 -7.19 -4.46
C PRO A 74 1.92 -6.91 -3.00
N PRO A 75 2.45 -5.72 -2.66
CA PRO A 75 2.72 -5.35 -1.28
C PRO A 75 1.45 -5.45 -0.43
N ALA A 76 1.59 -5.89 0.82
CA ALA A 76 0.48 -5.90 1.76
C ALA A 76 -0.06 -4.48 2.00
N ILE A 77 -1.34 -4.37 2.38
CA ILE A 77 -1.92 -3.09 2.84
C ILE A 77 -1.40 -2.66 4.23
N GLY A 78 -0.64 -3.53 4.88
CA GLY A 78 0.11 -3.23 6.09
C GLY A 78 -0.64 -3.56 7.37
N ARG A 79 -0.45 -2.73 8.40
CA ARG A 79 -1.01 -2.92 9.74
C ARG A 79 -1.98 -1.78 10.09
N PRO A 80 -2.92 -2.01 11.02
CA PRO A 80 -3.79 -0.94 11.53
C PRO A 80 -2.97 0.25 12.02
N LEU A 81 -3.47 1.45 11.74
CA LEU A 81 -2.98 2.67 12.39
C LEU A 81 -3.29 2.69 13.88
N ASP A 82 -2.64 3.60 14.60
CA ASP A 82 -2.93 3.85 16.01
C ASP A 82 -4.42 4.11 16.21
N ASN A 83 -4.98 3.48 17.24
CA ASN A 83 -6.41 3.52 17.57
C ASN A 83 -7.36 2.93 16.51
N VAL A 84 -6.84 2.22 15.50
CA VAL A 84 -7.64 1.45 14.52
C VAL A 84 -7.52 -0.04 14.81
N ARG A 85 -8.58 -0.80 14.54
CA ARG A 85 -8.58 -2.27 14.57
C ARG A 85 -9.06 -2.81 13.23
N THR A 86 -8.43 -3.88 12.78
CA THR A 86 -8.87 -4.65 11.61
C THR A 86 -9.18 -6.07 12.04
N TYR A 87 -10.22 -6.64 11.46
CA TYR A 87 -10.59 -8.03 11.64
C TYR A 87 -10.68 -8.67 10.25
N VAL A 88 -10.45 -9.98 10.20
CA VAL A 88 -10.75 -10.81 9.03
C VAL A 88 -11.72 -11.86 9.51
N LEU A 89 -12.95 -11.85 9.00
CA LEU A 89 -14.09 -12.56 9.55
C LEU A 89 -14.67 -13.59 8.58
N ASP A 90 -15.28 -14.65 9.12
CA ASP A 90 -16.12 -15.57 8.35
C ASP A 90 -17.55 -15.03 8.15
N GLY A 91 -18.39 -15.78 7.42
CA GLY A 91 -19.79 -15.41 7.18
C GLY A 91 -20.70 -15.39 8.42
N PHE A 92 -20.18 -15.77 9.58
CA PHE A 92 -20.87 -15.70 10.88
C PHE A 92 -20.25 -14.64 11.80
N LEU A 93 -19.37 -13.78 11.27
CA LEU A 93 -18.66 -12.71 11.99
C LEU A 93 -17.65 -13.21 13.04
N HIS A 94 -17.14 -14.43 12.90
CA HIS A 94 -16.05 -14.93 13.73
C HIS A 94 -14.68 -14.68 13.09
N PRO A 95 -13.63 -14.36 13.87
CA PRO A 95 -12.27 -14.23 13.34
C PRO A 95 -11.77 -15.54 12.71
N VAL A 96 -11.20 -15.44 11.51
CA VAL A 96 -10.60 -16.60 10.81
C VAL A 96 -9.16 -16.86 11.29
N PRO A 97 -8.64 -18.10 11.17
CA PRO A 97 -7.24 -18.40 11.43
C PRO A 97 -6.27 -17.64 10.51
N VAL A 98 -5.04 -17.42 10.96
CA VAL A 98 -3.99 -16.77 10.17
C VAL A 98 -3.78 -17.50 8.84
N GLY A 99 -3.86 -16.75 7.73
CA GLY A 99 -3.68 -17.27 6.37
C GLY A 99 -4.96 -17.77 5.71
N ALA A 100 -6.09 -17.86 6.44
CA ALA A 100 -7.39 -18.09 5.85
C ALA A 100 -7.97 -16.78 5.27
N THR A 101 -8.77 -16.93 4.22
CA THR A 101 -9.51 -15.80 3.61
C THR A 101 -10.79 -15.54 4.38
N GLY A 102 -11.12 -14.26 4.59
CA GLY A 102 -12.39 -13.79 5.15
C GLY A 102 -12.69 -12.37 4.66
N GLU A 103 -13.76 -11.78 5.19
CA GLU A 103 -14.13 -10.36 5.00
C GLU A 103 -13.33 -9.45 5.95
#